data_AF-A0A495ED72-F1
#
_entry.id   AF-A0A495ED72-F1
#
_cell.length_a   1.000
_cell.length_b   1.000
_cell.length_c   1.000
_cell.angle_alpha   90.00
_cell.angle_beta   90.00
_cell.angle_gamma   90.00
#
_symmetry.space_group_name_H-M   'P 1'
#
loop_
_entity.id
_entity.type
_entity.pdbx_description
1 polymer ?
#
loop_
_entity_poly.entity_id
_entity_poly.type
_entity_poly.pdbx_seq_one_letter_code
_entity_poly.pdbx_strand_id
1 'polypeptide(L)' 'MTLYITLYTAKHSIIQVEENSIFTWRQESGDIDESMLINKIKRESSVHFFEMIAGENYPIKEEDITVTINKAKPFS' A
#
# COMPACT_ATOMS: atom_id res chain seq x y z
N MET A 1 13.67 14.87 8.06
CA MET A 1 13.07 13.64 7.50
C MET A 1 12.28 12.97 8.61
N THR A 2 10.95 13.01 8.50
CA THR A 2 10.02 12.56 9.54
C THR A 2 9.51 11.17 9.18
N LEU A 3 9.40 10.29 10.16
CA LEU A 3 8.79 8.97 9.98
C LEU A 3 7.27 9.13 10.08
N TYR A 4 6.55 8.54 9.14
CA TYR A 4 5.10 8.54 9.11
C TYR A 4 4.59 7.10 9.14
N ILE A 5 3.35 6.95 9.58
CA ILE A 5 2.60 5.69 9.54
C ILE A 5 1.22 5.94 8.92
N THR A 6 0.76 4.98 8.14
CA THR A 6 -0.60 4.98 7.60
C THR A 6 -1.27 3.63 7.85
N LEU A 7 -2.58 3.68 8.13
CA LEU A 7 -3.49 2.56 8.01
C LEU A 7 -4.10 2.61 6.61
N TYR A 8 -4.06 1.49 5.89
CA TYR A 8 -4.60 1.39 4.55
C TYR A 8 -5.31 0.05 4.33
N THR A 9 -6.15 0.03 3.28
CA THR A 9 -6.74 -1.19 2.75
C THR A 9 -6.36 -1.32 1.28
N ALA A 10 -5.96 -2.50 0.83
CA ALA A 10 -5.72 -2.79 -0.58
C ALA A 10 -6.60 -3.94 -1.09
N LYS A 11 -7.08 -3.81 -2.33
CA LYS A 11 -7.93 -4.80 -3.00
C LYS A 11 -7.39 -5.07 -4.39
N HIS A 12 -7.32 -6.33 -4.78
CA HIS A 12 -7.06 -6.73 -6.15
C HIS A 12 -8.37 -6.84 -6.93
N SER A 13 -8.35 -6.56 -8.23
CA SER A 13 -9.53 -6.61 -9.11
C SER A 13 -10.19 -8.00 -9.17
N ILE A 14 -9.38 -9.05 -9.10
CA ILE A 14 -9.81 -10.47 -9.24
C ILE A 14 -9.70 -11.29 -7.95
N ILE A 15 -8.70 -11.03 -7.09
CA ILE A 15 -8.45 -11.83 -5.89
C ILE A 15 -9.38 -11.34 -4.79
N GLN A 16 -10.27 -12.21 -4.32
CA GLN A 16 -11.29 -11.89 -3.32
C GLN A 16 -10.74 -11.88 -1.88
N VAL A 17 -9.58 -11.27 -1.69
CA VAL A 17 -8.93 -11.08 -0.39
C VAL A 17 -8.62 -9.60 -0.24
N GLU A 18 -8.84 -9.05 0.95
CA GLU A 18 -8.49 -7.67 1.28
C GLU A 18 -7.25 -7.63 2.17
N GLU A 19 -6.26 -6.83 1.77
CA GLU A 19 -5.13 -6.48 2.62
C GLU A 19 -5.55 -5.34 3.55
N ASN A 20 -5.60 -5.60 4.86
CA ASN A 20 -5.77 -4.56 5.87
C ASN A 20 -4.48 -4.45 6.67
N SER A 21 -3.76 -3.34 6.51
CA SER A 21 -2.38 -3.26 6.98
C SER A 21 -1.95 -1.84 7.34
N ILE A 22 -0.74 -1.73 7.91
CA ILE A 22 -0.06 -0.47 8.18
C ILE A 22 1.20 -0.37 7.32
N PHE A 23 1.53 0.86 6.91
CA PHE A 23 2.75 1.14 6.17
C PHE A 23 3.49 2.31 6.79
N THR A 24 4.80 2.17 6.95
CA THR A 24 5.66 3.24 7.47
C THR A 24 6.60 3.72 6.40
N TRP A 25 6.75 5.04 6.26
CA TRP A 25 7.70 5.64 5.32
C TRP A 25 8.30 6.90 5.89
N ARG A 26 9.42 7.34 5.29
CA ARG A 26 10.07 8.60 5.62
C ARG A 26 9.86 9.59 4.49
N GLN A 27 9.54 10.84 4.83
CA GLN A 27 9.50 11.95 3.87
C GLN A 27 10.05 13.24 4.51
N GLU A 28 10.30 14.25 3.70
CA GLU A 28 10.53 15.60 4.20
C GLU A 28 9.26 16.14 4.87
N SER A 29 9.43 17.06 5.83
CA SER A 29 8.30 17.64 6.53
C SER A 29 7.45 18.42 5.52
N GLY A 30 6.15 18.12 5.47
CA GLY A 30 5.21 18.70 4.52
C GLY A 30 3.92 17.92 4.48
N ASP A 31 3.03 18.32 3.58
CA ASP A 31 1.77 17.61 3.36
C ASP A 31 2.01 16.22 2.79
N ILE A 32 1.12 15.29 3.13
CA ILE A 32 1.19 13.91 2.63
C ILE A 32 0.55 13.90 1.24
N ASP A 33 1.37 13.68 0.21
CA ASP A 33 0.86 13.38 -1.12
C ASP A 33 0.32 11.94 -1.15
N GLU A 34 -1.00 11.81 -1.08
CA GLU A 34 -1.67 10.51 -1.09
C GLU A 34 -1.41 9.72 -2.36
N SER A 35 -1.24 10.36 -3.52
CA SER A 35 -0.98 9.66 -4.78
C SER A 35 0.41 9.03 -4.77
N MET A 36 1.42 9.76 -4.27
CA MET A 36 2.76 9.20 -4.09
C MET A 36 2.76 8.08 -3.05
N LEU A 37 2.03 8.24 -1.95
CA LEU A 37 1.91 7.22 -0.91
C LEU A 37 1.24 5.94 -1.42
N ILE A 38 0.15 6.06 -2.16
CA ILE A 38 -0.56 4.93 -2.77
C ILE A 38 0.38 4.15 -3.71
N ASN A 39 1.08 4.84 -4.60
CA ASN A 39 2.02 4.19 -5.52
C ASN A 39 3.18 3.51 -4.77
N LYS A 40 3.62 4.11 -3.67
CA LYS A 40 4.65 3.50 -2.80
C LYS A 40 4.14 2.24 -2.12
N ILE A 41 2.93 2.25 -1.56
CA ILE A 41 2.29 1.07 -0.94
C ILE A 41 2.09 -0.05 -1.96
N LYS A 42 1.61 0.26 -3.16
CA LYS A 42 1.46 -0.73 -4.24
C LYS A 42 2.77 -1.45 -4.51
N ARG A 43 3.83 -0.69 -4.79
CA ARG A 43 5.14 -1.22 -5.18
C ARG A 43 5.86 -1.95 -4.05
N GLU A 44 5.75 -1.46 -2.81
CA GLU A 44 6.58 -1.95 -1.70
C GLU A 44 5.84 -2.91 -0.75
N SER A 45 4.52 -3.05 -0.88
CA SER A 45 3.71 -3.93 -0.02
C SER A 45 2.69 -4.73 -0.81
N SER A 46 1.70 -4.07 -1.41
CA SER A 46 0.49 -4.77 -1.87
C SER A 46 0.72 -5.75 -3.01
N VAL A 47 1.62 -5.43 -3.96
CA VAL A 47 1.99 -6.39 -5.03
C VAL A 47 2.51 -7.68 -4.41
N HIS A 48 3.47 -7.58 -3.48
CA HIS A 48 4.05 -8.73 -2.82
C HIS A 48 3.04 -9.50 -1.96
N PHE A 49 2.13 -8.79 -1.28
CA PHE A 49 1.03 -9.42 -0.56
C PHE A 49 0.20 -10.31 -1.47
N PHE A 50 -0.27 -9.78 -2.61
CA PHE A 50 -1.10 -10.54 -3.54
C PHE A 50 -0.31 -11.62 -4.28
N GLU A 51 0.98 -11.43 -4.55
CA GLU A 51 1.86 -12.49 -5.11
C GLU A 51 1.94 -13.68 -4.17
N MET A 52 2.08 -13.45 -2.86
CA MET A 52 2.10 -14.51 -1.85
C MET A 52 0.76 -15.26 -1.75
N ILE A 53 -0.37 -14.59 -2.02
CA ILE A 53 -1.70 -15.21 -2.00
C ILE A 53 -1.99 -15.98 -3.29
N ALA A 54 -1.63 -15.44 -4.45
CA ALA A 54 -1.96 -16.02 -5.75
C ALA A 54 -1.01 -17.16 -6.16
N GLY A 55 0.20 -17.19 -5.60
CA GLY A 55 1.25 -18.14 -5.97
C GLY A 55 1.86 -17.84 -7.35
N GLU A 56 2.68 -18.77 -7.85
CA GLU A 56 3.52 -18.55 -9.05
C GLU A 56 2.74 -18.47 -10.39
N ASN A 57 1.45 -18.84 -10.40
CA ASN A 57 0.69 -19.03 -11.63
C ASN A 57 -0.10 -17.80 -12.09
N TYR A 58 -0.13 -16.73 -11.30
CA TYR A 58 -0.93 -15.56 -11.61
C TYR A 58 -0.12 -14.27 -11.43
N PRO A 59 0.26 -13.59 -12.52
CA PRO A 59 1.04 -12.36 -12.42
C PRO A 59 0.19 -11.24 -11.82
N ILE A 60 0.70 -10.63 -10.76
CA ILE A 60 0.09 -9.47 -10.11
C ILE A 60 0.65 -8.19 -10.71
N LYS A 61 -0.23 -7.26 -11.08
CA LYS A 61 0.17 -5.94 -11.55
C LYS A 61 -0.36 -4.84 -10.65
N GLU A 62 0.40 -3.75 -10.53
CA GLU A 62 -0.01 -2.58 -9.73
C GLU A 62 -1.32 -1.94 -10.21
N GLU A 63 -1.63 -2.05 -11.51
CA GLU A 63 -2.86 -1.53 -12.13
C GLU A 63 -4.12 -2.27 -11.66
N ASP A 64 -3.98 -3.54 -11.27
CA ASP A 64 -5.07 -4.37 -10.76
C ASP A 64 -5.35 -4.16 -9.27
N ILE A 65 -4.49 -3.39 -8.59
CA ILE A 65 -4.59 -3.14 -7.15
C ILE A 65 -5.15 -1.74 -6.90
N THR A 66 -6.17 -1.63 -6.07
CA THR A 66 -6.66 -0.36 -5.53
C THR A 66 -6.25 -0.25 -4.08
N VAL A 67 -5.58 0.84 -3.71
CA VAL A 67 -5.20 1.16 -2.32
C VAL A 67 -6.05 2.33 -1.83
N THR A 68 -6.57 2.21 -0.63
CA THR A 68 -7.31 3.28 0.06
C THR A 68 -6.59 3.62 1.35
N ILE A 69 -6.17 4.88 1.48
CA ILE A 69 -5.58 5.41 2.70
C ILE A 69 -6.71 5.74 3.68
N ASN A 70 -6.74 5.05 4.82
CA ASN A 70 -7.77 5.27 5.83
C ASN A 70 -7.35 6.37 6.82
N LYS A 71 -6.07 6.37 7.21
CA LYS A 71 -5.50 7.35 8.14
C LYS A 71 -4.00 7.44 7.95
N ALA A 72 -3.44 8.64 7.99
CA ALA A 72 -2.00 8.86 8.00
C ALA A 72 -1.62 9.84 9.11
N LYS A 73 -0.47 9.61 9.77
CA LYS A 73 0.04 10.49 10.82
C LYS A 73 1.57 10.36 10.96
N PRO A 74 2.25 11.36 11.54
CA PRO A 74 3.62 11.18 12.01
C PRO A 74 3.72 9.99 12.97
N PHE A 75 4.80 9.23 12.85
CA PHE A 75 5.15 8.11 13.72
C PHE A 75 6.28 8.55 14.64
N SER A 76 5.86 9.17 15.75
CA SER A 76 6.71 9.63 16.85
C SER A 76 7.01 8.51 17.84
#